data_AF-A0A4Q5NTW8-F1
#
_entry.id   AF-A0A4Q5NTW8-F1
#
_cell.length_a   1.000
_cell.length_b   1.000
_cell.length_c   1.000
_cell.angle_alpha   90.00
_cell.angle_beta   90.00
_cell.angle_gamma   90.00
#
_symmetry.space_group_name_H-M   'P 1'
#
loop_
_entity.id
_entity.type
_entity.pdbx_description
1 polymer ?
#
loop_
_entity_poly.entity_id
_entity_poly.type
_entity_poly.pdbx_seq_one_letter_code
_entity_poly.pdbx_strand_id
1 'polypeptide(L)'
;MKKANWGIVLWGIGALGCLALVVGAATHHLPIGWAEAWGFATGLWCVALVMRNNVWNFPIGIINNIFFFALFFSERLYNDMTLQIVYFAFGLAGWYSWVYGGRERTPLPISRATPKMLAATVVGIAIATPILMMLSQAFNGAAPLWDALTTAISLGAQFLLNGKRLENWWFWIVADAIYVPLYLSRGLGLTAALFALFLVIAITGLFSWKREVVAA
;
A
#
# COMPACT_ATOMS: atom_id res chain seq x y z
N MET A 1 14.82 23.95 -27.56
CA MET A 1 13.52 23.31 -27.23
C MET A 1 13.58 22.82 -25.78
N LYS A 2 12.83 23.44 -24.85
CA LYS A 2 12.78 22.97 -23.45
C LYS A 2 12.12 21.59 -23.43
N LYS A 3 12.81 20.55 -22.95
CA LYS A 3 12.20 19.22 -22.77
C LYS A 3 11.00 19.39 -21.84
N ALA A 4 9.81 19.02 -22.32
CA ALA A 4 8.61 19.02 -21.50
C ALA A 4 8.86 18.13 -20.26
N ASN A 5 8.56 18.65 -19.08
CA ASN A 5 8.65 17.89 -17.84
C ASN A 5 7.42 16.98 -17.73
N TRP A 6 7.42 15.89 -18.50
CA TRP A 6 6.35 14.90 -18.55
C TRP A 6 5.96 14.35 -17.17
N GLY A 7 6.90 14.35 -16.22
CA GLY A 7 6.61 14.02 -14.82
C GLY A 7 5.52 14.94 -14.25
N ILE A 8 5.70 16.26 -14.30
CA ILE A 8 4.74 17.24 -13.77
C ILE A 8 3.36 17.07 -14.45
N VAL A 9 3.34 16.83 -15.75
CA VAL A 9 2.10 16.63 -16.52
C VAL A 9 1.35 15.38 -16.03
N LEU A 10 2.05 14.25 -15.86
CA LEU A 10 1.44 13.01 -15.36
C LEU A 10 0.87 13.17 -13.94
N TRP A 11 1.53 13.93 -13.06
CA TRP A 11 1.01 14.26 -11.73
C TRP A 11 -0.20 15.17 -11.78
N GLY A 12 -0.19 16.16 -12.67
CA GLY A 12 -1.35 17.02 -12.90
C GLY A 12 -2.57 16.21 -13.34
N ILE A 13 -2.37 15.28 -14.29
CA ILE A 13 -3.42 14.37 -14.75
C ILE A 13 -3.90 13.47 -13.61
N GLY A 14 -3.00 12.87 -12.83
CA GLY A 14 -3.35 12.04 -11.68
C GLY A 14 -4.14 12.81 -10.61
N ALA A 15 -3.72 14.04 -10.31
CA ALA A 15 -4.43 14.92 -9.36
C ALA A 15 -5.84 15.27 -9.84
N LEU A 16 -5.96 15.65 -11.11
CA LEU A 16 -7.26 15.97 -11.71
C LEU A 16 -8.17 14.74 -11.77
N GLY A 17 -7.62 13.55 -12.06
CA GLY A 17 -8.36 12.28 -12.04
C GLY A 17 -8.90 11.95 -10.65
N CYS A 18 -8.05 12.02 -9.62
CA CYS A 18 -8.48 11.83 -8.23
C CYS A 18 -9.52 12.86 -7.80
N LEU A 19 -9.34 14.13 -8.16
CA LEU A 19 -10.28 15.20 -7.84
C LEU A 19 -11.64 14.97 -8.53
N ALA A 20 -11.64 14.65 -9.82
CA ALA A 20 -12.85 14.35 -10.56
C ALA A 20 -13.61 13.15 -9.97
N LEU A 21 -12.88 12.12 -9.54
CA LEU A 21 -13.46 10.95 -8.90
C LEU A 21 -14.10 11.28 -7.55
N VAL A 22 -13.41 12.04 -6.70
CA VAL A 22 -13.95 12.50 -5.40
C VAL A 22 -15.15 13.44 -5.57
N VAL A 23 -15.08 14.39 -6.50
CA VAL A 23 -16.19 15.31 -6.78
C VAL A 23 -17.38 14.56 -7.38
N GLY A 24 -17.14 13.63 -8.31
CA GLY A 24 -18.20 12.80 -8.89
C GLY A 24 -18.90 11.92 -7.86
N ALA A 25 -18.16 11.39 -6.88
CA ALA A 25 -18.71 10.67 -5.74
C ALA A 25 -19.54 11.60 -4.82
N ALA A 26 -18.98 12.75 -4.44
CA ALA A 26 -19.62 13.71 -3.53
C ALA A 26 -20.90 14.34 -4.11
N THR A 27 -20.97 14.44 -5.43
CA THR A 27 -22.13 14.97 -6.16
C THR A 27 -23.10 13.89 -6.62
N HIS A 28 -22.90 12.62 -6.25
CA HIS A 28 -23.71 11.47 -6.66
C HIS A 28 -23.81 11.23 -8.17
N HIS A 29 -22.91 11.81 -8.97
CA HIS A 29 -22.85 11.57 -10.42
C HIS A 29 -22.19 10.23 -10.75
N LEU A 30 -21.35 9.72 -9.86
CA LEU A 30 -20.76 8.39 -9.93
C LEU A 30 -21.39 7.49 -8.87
N PRO A 31 -21.73 6.23 -9.20
CA PRO A 31 -22.30 5.27 -8.25
C PRO A 31 -21.22 4.65 -7.35
N ILE A 32 -20.37 5.49 -6.75
CA ILE A 32 -19.25 5.08 -5.88
C ILE A 32 -19.37 5.73 -4.51
N GLY A 33 -18.98 4.99 -3.48
CA GLY A 33 -18.97 5.50 -2.12
C GLY A 33 -17.91 6.59 -1.92
N TRP A 34 -18.23 7.57 -1.07
CA TRP A 34 -17.29 8.61 -0.60
C TRP A 34 -16.04 8.00 0.04
N ALA A 35 -16.17 6.94 0.83
CA ALA A 35 -15.03 6.21 1.40
C ALA A 35 -14.15 5.56 0.33
N GLU A 36 -14.74 4.96 -0.71
CA GLU A 36 -13.99 4.35 -1.80
C GLU A 36 -13.27 5.40 -2.65
N ALA A 37 -13.92 6.53 -2.92
CA ALA A 37 -13.34 7.63 -3.68
C ALA A 37 -12.12 8.27 -2.98
N TRP A 38 -12.26 8.58 -1.69
CA TRP A 38 -11.16 9.13 -0.91
C TRP A 38 -10.08 8.09 -0.64
N GLY A 39 -10.46 6.84 -0.41
CA GLY A 39 -9.53 5.71 -0.31
C GLY A 39 -8.67 5.56 -1.57
N PHE A 40 -9.29 5.61 -2.75
CA PHE A 40 -8.59 5.61 -4.03
C PHE A 40 -7.59 6.76 -4.13
N ALA A 41 -8.05 8.00 -3.92
CA ALA A 41 -7.21 9.18 -4.09
C ALA A 41 -6.02 9.16 -3.14
N THR A 42 -6.28 8.99 -1.85
CA THR A 42 -5.24 9.01 -0.81
C THR A 42 -4.28 7.83 -0.94
N GLY A 43 -4.77 6.64 -1.26
CA GLY A 43 -3.95 5.47 -1.52
C GLY A 43 -2.99 5.68 -2.69
N LEU A 44 -3.51 6.17 -3.83
CA LEU A 44 -2.68 6.46 -5.01
C LEU A 44 -1.53 7.42 -4.69
N TRP A 45 -1.83 8.50 -3.98
CA TRP A 45 -0.83 9.48 -3.57
C TRP A 45 0.16 8.90 -2.56
N CYS A 46 -0.30 8.11 -1.59
CA CYS A 46 0.56 7.45 -0.62
C CYS A 46 1.65 6.62 -1.31
N VAL A 47 1.26 5.64 -2.13
CA VAL A 47 2.21 4.72 -2.78
C VAL A 47 3.11 5.45 -3.78
N ALA A 48 2.58 6.45 -4.47
CA ALA A 48 3.38 7.25 -5.40
C ALA A 48 4.41 8.14 -4.67
N LEU A 49 4.14 8.57 -3.43
CA LEU A 49 5.11 9.24 -2.56
C LEU A 49 6.16 8.26 -2.01
N VAL A 50 5.77 7.02 -1.68
CA VAL A 50 6.72 5.95 -1.30
C VAL A 50 7.72 5.69 -2.44
N MET A 51 7.22 5.54 -3.67
CA MET A 51 8.05 5.36 -4.87
C MET A 51 9.13 6.44 -4.98
N ARG A 52 8.79 7.68 -4.60
CA ARG A 52 9.66 8.85 -4.61
C ARG A 52 10.51 9.05 -3.34
N ASN A 53 10.51 8.06 -2.44
CA ASN A 53 11.25 8.13 -1.18
C ASN A 53 10.87 9.40 -0.36
N ASN A 54 9.60 9.81 -0.43
CA ASN A 54 9.11 11.04 0.20
C ASN A 54 8.33 10.72 1.48
N VAL A 55 8.71 11.35 2.60
CA VAL A 55 8.12 11.12 3.94
C VAL A 55 6.63 11.47 4.03
N TRP A 56 6.11 12.33 3.15
CA TRP A 56 4.68 12.67 3.12
C TRP A 56 3.77 11.47 2.82
N ASN A 57 4.34 10.32 2.41
CA ASN A 57 3.58 9.07 2.28
C ASN A 57 2.89 8.68 3.60
N PHE A 58 3.52 8.89 4.76
CA PHE A 58 2.95 8.44 6.04
C PHE A 58 1.66 9.17 6.44
N PRO A 59 1.60 10.52 6.50
CA PRO A 59 0.35 11.20 6.83
C PRO A 59 -0.76 10.91 5.82
N ILE A 60 -0.44 10.82 4.52
CA ILE A 60 -1.43 10.48 3.49
C ILE A 60 -1.90 9.02 3.63
N GLY A 61 -0.99 8.09 3.93
CA GLY A 61 -1.30 6.68 4.20
C GLY A 61 -2.16 6.50 5.43
N ILE A 62 -1.91 7.26 6.51
CA ILE A 62 -2.75 7.24 7.71
C ILE A 62 -4.19 7.66 7.39
N ILE A 63 -4.37 8.70 6.57
CA ILE A 63 -5.70 9.11 6.09
C ILE A 63 -6.33 8.00 5.24
N ASN A 64 -5.55 7.37 4.35
CA ASN A 64 -6.02 6.26 3.53
C ASN A 64 -6.53 5.08 4.36
N ASN A 65 -5.80 4.70 5.41
CA ASN A 65 -6.16 3.60 6.31
C ASN A 65 -7.57 3.80 6.93
N ILE A 66 -7.96 5.05 7.24
CA ILE A 66 -9.28 5.35 7.81
C ILE A 66 -10.39 5.03 6.78
N PHE A 67 -10.20 5.43 5.53
CA PHE A 67 -11.17 5.17 4.47
C PHE A 67 -11.24 3.69 4.10
N PHE A 68 -10.10 3.02 4.02
CA PHE A 68 -10.04 1.59 3.72
C PHE A 68 -10.60 0.73 4.86
N PHE A 69 -10.43 1.16 6.12
CA PHE A 69 -11.05 0.49 7.25
C PHE A 69 -12.58 0.44 7.10
N ALA A 70 -13.20 1.59 6.76
CA ALA A 70 -14.64 1.68 6.56
C ALA A 70 -15.13 0.85 5.35
N LEU A 71 -14.35 0.84 4.26
CA LEU A 71 -14.64 0.05 3.07
C LEU A 71 -14.62 -1.46 3.37
N PHE A 72 -13.53 -1.96 3.95
CA PHE A 72 -13.37 -3.40 4.19
C PHE A 72 -14.28 -3.95 5.30
N PHE A 73 -14.66 -3.12 6.27
CA PHE A 73 -15.69 -3.47 7.24
C PHE A 73 -17.02 -3.80 6.55
N SER A 74 -17.42 -2.98 5.57
CA SER A 74 -18.68 -3.16 4.83
C SER A 74 -18.67 -4.44 3.97
N GLU A 75 -17.49 -4.85 3.50
CA GLU A 75 -17.29 -6.01 2.61
C GLU A 75 -16.96 -7.32 3.35
N ARG A 76 -16.92 -7.30 4.69
CA ARG A 76 -16.57 -8.45 5.54
C ARG A 76 -15.19 -9.05 5.21
N LEU A 77 -14.27 -8.20 4.76
CA LEU A 77 -12.85 -8.52 4.58
C LEU A 77 -12.13 -8.16 5.88
N TYR A 78 -12.32 -8.98 6.91
CA TYR A 78 -11.93 -8.63 8.28
C TYR A 78 -10.42 -8.59 8.51
N ASN A 79 -9.62 -9.37 7.75
CA ASN A 79 -8.17 -9.27 7.85
C ASN A 79 -7.69 -7.95 7.23
N ASP A 80 -8.13 -7.62 6.01
CA ASP A 80 -7.81 -6.34 5.37
C ASP A 80 -8.29 -5.13 6.18
N MET A 81 -9.44 -5.23 6.86
CA MET A 81 -9.91 -4.21 7.80
C MET A 81 -8.95 -4.06 8.99
N THR A 82 -8.59 -5.18 9.64
CA THR A 82 -7.68 -5.18 10.80
C THR A 82 -6.28 -4.70 10.40
N LEU A 83 -5.84 -5.02 9.18
CA LEU A 83 -4.59 -4.58 8.60
C LEU A 83 -4.49 -3.04 8.59
N GLN A 84 -5.59 -2.31 8.39
CA GLN A 84 -5.57 -0.84 8.43
C GLN A 84 -5.20 -0.29 9.81
N ILE A 85 -5.61 -0.96 10.89
CA ILE A 85 -5.21 -0.61 12.26
C ILE A 85 -3.70 -0.84 12.44
N VAL A 86 -3.20 -1.96 11.93
CA VAL A 86 -1.76 -2.26 11.98
C VAL A 86 -0.97 -1.24 11.16
N TYR A 87 -1.43 -0.89 9.96
CA TYR A 87 -0.83 0.16 9.14
C TYR A 87 -0.85 1.53 9.76
N PHE A 88 -1.87 1.86 10.55
CA PHE A 88 -1.85 3.09 11.33
C PHE A 88 -0.67 3.09 12.32
N ALA A 89 -0.54 2.04 13.14
CA ALA A 89 0.54 1.93 14.12
C ALA A 89 1.93 1.85 13.46
N PHE A 90 2.06 1.04 12.41
CA PHE A 90 3.30 0.88 11.66
C PHE A 90 3.63 2.14 10.87
N GLY A 91 2.63 2.89 10.41
CA GLY A 91 2.82 4.18 9.74
C GLY A 91 3.47 5.20 10.65
N LEU A 92 3.05 5.29 11.93
CA LEU A 92 3.70 6.15 12.91
C LEU A 92 5.16 5.74 13.17
N ALA A 93 5.41 4.45 13.37
CA ALA A 93 6.76 3.92 13.60
C ALA A 93 7.67 4.09 12.35
N GLY A 94 7.11 3.88 11.17
CA GLY A 94 7.78 4.07 9.89
C GLY A 94 8.12 5.54 9.65
N TRP A 95 7.20 6.46 9.95
CA TRP A 95 7.43 7.89 9.86
C TRP A 95 8.62 8.31 10.71
N TYR A 96 8.62 7.91 11.99
CA TYR A 96 9.75 8.17 12.87
C TYR A 96 11.07 7.60 12.31
N SER A 97 11.04 6.34 11.86
CA SER A 97 12.22 5.65 11.32
C SER A 97 12.75 6.32 10.07
N TRP A 98 11.89 6.81 9.18
CA TRP A 98 12.30 7.45 7.93
C TRP A 98 12.96 8.81 8.15
N VAL A 99 12.52 9.55 9.17
CA VAL A 99 13.06 10.89 9.48
C VAL A 99 14.33 10.80 10.32
N TYR A 100 14.37 9.88 11.30
CA TYR A 100 15.41 9.88 12.33
C TYR A 100 16.19 8.55 12.46
N GLY A 101 15.91 7.55 11.61
CA GLY A 101 16.51 6.22 11.72
C GLY A 101 17.89 6.07 11.09
N GLY A 102 18.43 7.10 10.44
CA GLY A 102 19.79 7.12 9.93
C GLY A 102 20.85 7.30 11.02
N ARG A 103 22.13 7.20 10.63
CA ARG A 103 23.24 7.54 11.53
C ARG A 103 23.11 8.98 11.98
N GLU A 104 23.40 9.26 13.25
CA GLU A 104 23.30 10.63 13.81
C GLU A 104 21.90 11.27 13.65
N ARG A 105 20.84 10.46 13.62
CA ARG A 105 19.45 10.89 13.42
C ARG A 105 19.18 11.58 12.07
N THR A 106 19.97 11.28 11.05
CA THR A 106 19.64 11.68 9.67
C THR A 106 18.47 10.87 9.11
N PRO A 107 17.89 11.28 7.96
CA PRO A 107 16.94 10.45 7.25
C PRO A 107 17.51 9.06 6.96
N LEU A 108 16.68 8.03 7.12
CA LEU A 108 17.10 6.65 6.86
C LEU A 108 17.39 6.49 5.36
N PRO A 109 18.56 5.95 4.97
CA PRO A 109 18.84 5.66 3.57
C PRO A 109 18.14 4.37 3.12
N ILE A 110 17.87 4.28 1.81
CA ILE A 110 17.43 3.02 1.21
C ILE A 110 18.58 2.02 1.28
N SER A 111 18.27 0.79 1.67
CA SER A 111 19.27 -0.27 1.83
C SER A 111 18.67 -1.61 1.43
N ARG A 112 19.49 -2.66 1.42
CA ARG A 112 19.03 -4.02 1.14
C ARG A 112 18.70 -4.78 2.42
N ALA A 113 17.70 -5.64 2.32
CA ALA A 113 17.40 -6.62 3.35
C ALA A 113 18.48 -7.69 3.41
N THR A 114 18.82 -8.15 4.62
CA THR A 114 19.69 -9.32 4.78
C THR A 114 18.91 -10.60 4.45
N PRO A 115 19.57 -11.69 3.99
CA PRO A 115 18.90 -12.96 3.73
C PRO A 115 18.15 -13.50 4.96
N LYS A 116 18.70 -13.30 6.16
CA LYS A 116 18.04 -13.67 7.42
C LYS A 116 16.73 -12.92 7.64
N MET A 117 16.70 -11.62 7.35
CA MET A 117 15.49 -10.81 7.49
C MET A 117 14.43 -11.20 6.45
N LEU A 118 14.84 -11.50 5.22
CA LEU A 118 13.92 -12.01 4.19
C LEU A 118 13.36 -13.39 4.57
N ALA A 119 14.21 -14.31 5.04
CA ALA A 119 13.77 -15.62 5.52
C ALA A 119 12.80 -15.48 6.70
N ALA A 120 13.11 -14.61 7.68
CA ALA A 120 12.20 -14.33 8.80
C ALA A 120 10.87 -13.74 8.33
N THR A 121 10.88 -12.86 7.31
CA THR A 121 9.66 -12.29 6.72
C THR A 121 8.81 -13.38 6.07
N VAL A 122 9.42 -14.25 5.25
CA VAL A 122 8.72 -15.36 4.57
C VAL A 122 8.17 -16.38 5.57
N VAL A 123 8.95 -16.74 6.59
CA VAL A 123 8.51 -17.62 7.68
C VAL A 123 7.36 -16.96 8.46
N GLY A 124 7.47 -15.67 8.75
CA GLY A 124 6.40 -14.90 9.38
C GLY A 124 5.10 -14.93 8.58
N ILE A 125 5.18 -14.75 7.25
CA ILE A 125 4.02 -14.86 6.35
C ILE A 125 3.41 -16.27 6.40
N ALA A 126 4.25 -17.30 6.30
CA ALA A 126 3.82 -18.71 6.32
C ALA A 126 3.12 -19.10 7.64
N ILE A 127 3.55 -18.52 8.77
CA ILE A 127 2.93 -18.74 10.09
C ILE A 127 1.68 -17.89 10.25
N ALA A 128 1.71 -16.62 9.85
CA ALA A 128 0.59 -15.69 10.02
C ALA A 128 -0.62 -16.08 9.17
N THR A 129 -0.40 -16.57 7.94
CA THR A 129 -1.48 -16.92 7.01
C THR A 129 -2.50 -17.91 7.59
N PRO A 130 -2.13 -19.10 8.11
CA PRO A 130 -3.11 -20.03 8.69
C PRO A 130 -3.81 -19.46 9.93
N ILE A 131 -3.11 -18.68 10.76
CA ILE A 131 -3.69 -18.05 11.95
C ILE A 131 -4.78 -17.05 11.54
N LEU A 132 -4.46 -16.14 10.60
CA LEU A 132 -5.40 -15.16 10.08
C LEU A 132 -6.56 -15.81 9.32
N MET A 133 -6.31 -16.92 8.62
CA MET A 133 -7.35 -17.70 7.95
C MET A 133 -8.33 -18.29 8.96
N MET A 134 -7.85 -18.92 10.04
CA MET A 134 -8.70 -19.46 11.11
C MET A 134 -9.55 -18.38 11.77
N LEU A 135 -8.96 -17.21 12.05
CA LEU A 135 -9.68 -16.07 12.61
C LEU A 135 -10.76 -15.58 11.65
N SER A 136 -10.42 -15.37 10.37
CA SER A 136 -11.37 -14.94 9.35
C SER A 136 -12.54 -15.93 9.19
N GLN A 137 -12.28 -17.23 9.23
CA GLN A 137 -13.31 -18.27 9.22
C GLN A 137 -14.23 -18.18 10.45
N ALA A 138 -13.68 -17.98 11.65
CA ALA A 138 -14.46 -17.84 12.88
C ALA A 138 -15.45 -16.66 12.84
N PHE A 139 -15.12 -15.61 12.09
CA PHE A 139 -15.99 -14.44 11.89
C PHE A 139 -16.84 -14.50 10.60
N ASN A 140 -16.86 -15.62 9.88
CA ASN A 140 -17.53 -15.76 8.57
C ASN A 140 -17.01 -14.75 7.53
N GLY A 141 -15.70 -14.60 7.42
CA GLY A 141 -15.03 -13.76 6.41
C GLY A 141 -15.30 -14.24 4.98
N ALA A 142 -15.31 -13.29 4.04
CA ALA A 142 -15.80 -13.56 2.68
C ALA A 142 -14.83 -14.36 1.79
N ALA A 143 -13.52 -14.28 2.04
CA ALA A 143 -12.49 -14.99 1.28
C ALA A 143 -11.31 -15.42 2.20
N PRO A 144 -11.54 -16.30 3.20
CA PRO A 144 -10.64 -16.43 4.36
C PRO A 144 -9.18 -16.75 4.03
N LEU A 145 -8.92 -17.59 3.02
CA LEU A 145 -7.55 -17.91 2.60
C LEU A 145 -6.87 -16.71 1.90
N TRP A 146 -7.53 -16.14 0.90
CA TRP A 146 -6.95 -15.09 0.06
C TRP A 146 -6.79 -13.77 0.82
N ASP A 147 -7.77 -13.42 1.65
CA ASP A 147 -7.74 -12.28 2.59
C ASP A 147 -6.60 -12.46 3.61
N ALA A 148 -6.45 -13.64 4.20
CA ALA A 148 -5.36 -13.91 5.15
C ALA A 148 -3.97 -13.87 4.52
N LEU A 149 -3.80 -14.49 3.34
CA LEU A 149 -2.52 -14.55 2.64
C LEU A 149 -2.06 -13.14 2.23
N THR A 150 -2.94 -12.37 1.61
CA THR A 150 -2.62 -11.01 1.16
C THR A 150 -2.34 -10.10 2.34
N THR A 151 -3.12 -10.16 3.42
CA THR A 151 -2.83 -9.46 4.68
C THR A 151 -1.43 -9.83 5.21
N ALA A 152 -1.09 -11.12 5.30
CA ALA A 152 0.21 -11.56 5.80
C ALA A 152 1.38 -11.04 4.95
N ILE A 153 1.28 -11.15 3.62
CA ILE A 153 2.29 -10.62 2.70
C ILE A 153 2.46 -9.11 2.91
N SER A 154 1.35 -8.40 3.05
CA SER A 154 1.34 -6.95 3.15
C SER A 154 1.89 -6.45 4.49
N LEU A 155 1.76 -7.23 5.58
CA LEU A 155 2.47 -6.99 6.84
C LEU A 155 3.98 -7.12 6.67
N GLY A 156 4.44 -8.17 5.97
CA GLY A 156 5.86 -8.35 5.65
C GLY A 156 6.41 -7.23 4.75
N ALA A 157 5.63 -6.82 3.76
CA ALA A 157 5.95 -5.70 2.86
C ALA A 157 6.10 -4.39 3.66
N GLN A 158 5.13 -4.08 4.54
CA GLN A 158 5.17 -2.87 5.36
C GLN A 158 6.35 -2.88 6.35
N PHE A 159 6.65 -4.03 6.97
CA PHE A 159 7.80 -4.17 7.86
C PHE A 159 9.11 -3.83 7.14
N LEU A 160 9.32 -4.36 5.94
CA LEU A 160 10.48 -4.06 5.11
C LEU A 160 10.49 -2.60 4.64
N LEU A 161 9.33 -2.04 4.30
CA LEU A 161 9.17 -0.66 3.86
C LEU A 161 9.56 0.33 4.97
N ASN A 162 9.13 0.09 6.20
CA ASN A 162 9.48 0.92 7.36
C ASN A 162 11.01 0.98 7.57
N GLY A 163 11.71 -0.12 7.30
CA GLY A 163 13.17 -0.18 7.31
C GLY A 163 13.85 0.30 6.03
N LYS A 164 13.12 0.92 5.09
CA LYS A 164 13.56 1.31 3.73
C LYS A 164 14.37 0.22 3.03
N ARG A 165 13.88 -1.01 3.10
CA ARG A 165 14.52 -2.16 2.45
C ARG A 165 14.01 -2.29 1.03
N LEU A 166 14.90 -2.27 0.03
CA LEU A 166 14.55 -2.35 -1.39
C LEU A 166 13.60 -3.52 -1.70
N GLU A 167 13.81 -4.66 -1.05
CA GLU A 167 13.07 -5.88 -1.29
C GLU A 167 11.59 -5.81 -0.87
N ASN A 168 11.16 -4.77 -0.14
CA ASN A 168 9.75 -4.53 0.18
C ASN A 168 8.86 -4.54 -1.08
N TRP A 169 9.36 -3.97 -2.19
CA TRP A 169 8.62 -3.86 -3.44
C TRP A 169 8.23 -5.22 -4.04
N TRP A 170 9.05 -6.26 -3.83
CA TRP A 170 8.70 -7.60 -4.31
C TRP A 170 7.47 -8.15 -3.59
N PHE A 171 7.35 -7.90 -2.29
CA PHE A 171 6.18 -8.33 -1.52
C PHE A 171 4.93 -7.54 -1.93
N TRP A 172 5.05 -6.22 -2.16
CA TRP A 172 3.95 -5.41 -2.68
C TRP A 172 3.49 -5.87 -4.07
N ILE A 173 4.41 -6.13 -5.00
CA ILE A 173 4.09 -6.66 -6.33
C ILE A 173 3.29 -7.97 -6.24
N VAL A 174 3.72 -8.89 -5.37
CA VAL A 174 3.02 -10.16 -5.17
C VAL A 174 1.64 -9.96 -4.53
N ALA A 175 1.55 -9.11 -3.49
CA ALA A 175 0.29 -8.79 -2.85
C ALA A 175 -0.70 -8.16 -3.85
N ASP A 176 -0.29 -7.11 -4.57
CA ASP A 176 -1.14 -6.39 -5.52
C ASP A 176 -1.63 -7.32 -6.65
N ALA A 177 -0.76 -8.19 -7.17
CA ALA A 177 -1.14 -9.17 -8.18
C ALA A 177 -2.23 -10.16 -7.71
N ILE A 178 -2.32 -10.42 -6.40
CA ILE A 178 -3.36 -11.27 -5.79
C ILE A 178 -4.60 -10.42 -5.42
N TYR A 179 -4.41 -9.19 -4.91
CA TYR A 179 -5.50 -8.29 -4.56
C TYR A 179 -6.39 -7.93 -5.74
N VAL A 180 -5.82 -7.72 -6.94
CA VAL A 180 -6.60 -7.36 -8.14
C VAL A 180 -7.71 -8.39 -8.44
N PRO A 181 -7.42 -9.69 -8.67
CA PRO A 181 -8.48 -10.67 -8.91
C PRO A 181 -9.35 -10.91 -7.68
N LEU A 182 -8.80 -10.81 -6.46
CA LEU A 182 -9.59 -10.91 -5.23
C LEU A 182 -10.68 -9.84 -5.21
N TYR A 183 -10.34 -8.56 -5.33
CA TYR A 183 -11.29 -7.46 -5.30
C TYR A 183 -12.27 -7.48 -6.47
N LEU A 184 -11.85 -7.90 -7.68
CA LEU A 184 -12.78 -8.14 -8.79
C LEU A 184 -13.83 -9.21 -8.44
N SER A 185 -13.41 -10.33 -7.82
CA SER A 185 -14.34 -11.38 -7.37
C SER A 185 -15.29 -10.92 -6.26
N ARG A 186 -14.96 -9.81 -5.58
CA ARG A 186 -15.81 -9.15 -4.58
C ARG A 186 -16.71 -8.05 -5.15
N GLY A 187 -16.65 -7.78 -6.45
CA GLY A 187 -17.39 -6.67 -7.08
C GLY A 187 -16.79 -5.29 -6.81
N LEU A 188 -15.60 -5.22 -6.20
CA LEU A 188 -14.90 -3.98 -5.85
C LEU A 188 -14.07 -3.47 -7.04
N GLY A 189 -14.74 -3.07 -8.12
CA GLY A 189 -14.08 -2.71 -9.39
C GLY A 189 -13.11 -1.53 -9.28
N LEU A 190 -13.48 -0.47 -8.57
CA LEU A 190 -12.63 0.71 -8.40
C LEU A 190 -11.43 0.41 -7.50
N THR A 191 -11.64 -0.35 -6.42
CA THR A 191 -10.54 -0.82 -5.56
C THR A 191 -9.59 -1.75 -6.33
N ALA A 192 -10.10 -2.68 -7.13
CA ALA A 192 -9.26 -3.51 -8.00
C ALA A 192 -8.43 -2.69 -9.00
N ALA A 193 -9.02 -1.64 -9.59
CA ALA A 193 -8.31 -0.72 -10.47
C ALA A 193 -7.20 0.03 -9.73
N LEU A 194 -7.43 0.45 -8.48
CA LEU A 194 -6.39 1.07 -7.66
C LEU A 194 -5.22 0.12 -7.42
N PHE A 195 -5.49 -1.13 -7.04
CA PHE A 195 -4.44 -2.11 -6.77
C PHE A 195 -3.67 -2.50 -8.05
N ALA A 196 -4.31 -2.45 -9.23
CA ALA A 196 -3.60 -2.56 -10.50
C ALA A 196 -2.65 -1.37 -10.74
N LEU A 197 -3.04 -0.16 -10.33
CA LEU A 197 -2.14 1.00 -10.35
C LEU A 197 -1.01 0.86 -9.32
N PHE A 198 -1.30 0.36 -8.11
CA PHE A 198 -0.27 0.05 -7.11
C PHE A 198 0.76 -0.93 -7.65
N LEU A 199 0.32 -1.99 -8.33
CA LEU A 199 1.22 -2.95 -8.97
C LEU A 199 2.18 -2.26 -9.95
N VAL A 200 1.68 -1.40 -10.83
CA VAL A 200 2.50 -0.63 -11.77
C VAL A 200 3.48 0.29 -11.01
N ILE A 201 3.00 1.01 -9.99
CA ILE A 201 3.84 1.90 -9.19
C ILE A 201 4.90 1.09 -8.44
N ALA A 202 4.57 -0.08 -7.89
CA ALA A 202 5.48 -0.93 -7.15
C ALA A 202 6.62 -1.45 -8.03
N ILE A 203 6.30 -1.85 -9.26
CA ILE A 203 7.31 -2.20 -10.27
C ILE A 203 8.24 -1.00 -10.55
N THR A 204 7.67 0.19 -10.77
CA THR A 204 8.49 1.39 -11.01
C THR A 204 9.30 1.82 -9.78
N GLY A 205 8.76 1.65 -8.57
CA GLY A 205 9.39 1.93 -7.28
C GLY A 205 10.59 1.04 -7.03
N LEU A 206 10.48 -0.26 -7.36
CA LEU A 206 11.60 -1.18 -7.34
C LEU A 206 12.77 -0.68 -8.19
N PHE A 207 12.50 -0.22 -9.42
CA PHE A 207 13.55 0.31 -10.29
C PHE A 207 14.09 1.67 -9.80
N SER A 208 13.23 2.55 -9.30
CA SER A 208 13.63 3.86 -8.75
C SER A 208 14.57 3.69 -7.56
N TRP A 209 14.17 2.89 -6.59
CA TRP A 209 14.95 2.65 -5.37
C TRP A 209 16.23 1.87 -5.67
N LYS A 210 16.22 0.94 -6.63
CA LYS A 210 17.44 0.25 -7.06
C LYS A 210 18.49 1.22 -7.62
N ARG A 211 18.07 2.27 -8.35
CA ARG A 211 18.99 3.30 -8.84
C ARG A 211 19.57 4.14 -7.70
N GLU A 212 18.75 4.51 -6.71
CA GLU A 212 19.22 5.23 -5.51
C GLU A 212 20.23 4.42 -4.71
N VAL A 213 20.00 3.12 -4.52
CA VAL A 213 20.93 2.23 -3.80
C VAL A 213 22.26 2.06 -4.52
N VAL A 214 22.27 2.06 -5.85
CA VAL A 214 23.52 1.93 -6.65
C VAL A 214 24.30 3.25 -6.69
N ALA A 215 23.62 4.38 -6.55
CA ALA A 215 24.25 5.71 -6.58
C ALA A 215 24.80 6.17 -5.22
N ALA A 216 24.44 5.49 -4.13
CA ALA A 216 24.88 5.76 -2.76
C ALA A 216 26.14 4.97 -2.40
#